data_AF-B2JL05-F1
#
_entry.id   AF-B2JL05-F1
#
_cell.length_a   1.000
_cell.length_b   1.000
_cell.length_c   1.000
_cell.angle_alpha   90.00
_cell.angle_beta   90.00
_cell.angle_gamma   90.00
#
_symmetry.space_group_name_H-M   'P 1'
#
loop_
_entity.id
_entity.type
_entity.pdbx_description
1 polymer ?
#
loop_
_entity_poly.entity_id
_entity_poly.type
_entity_poly.pdbx_seq_one_letter_code
_entity_poly.pdbx_strand_id
1 'polypeptide(L)'
;MDILPDPVTFEASGLPCVIIMTIAGRWLACVEITREHALYRRRREVEVAVPDALAGLDVTLERVAYADISAAKLPAVLDSGASLPASILLACPGGIMYTGVAYDGRPGKWWIGFNMPGETSHDEVRVELEHFAALVAALAQATVTGGPAAAPEV
;
A
#
# COMPACT_ATOMS: atom_id res chain seq x y z
N MET A 1 -25.76 -12.39 -13.78
CA MET A 1 -24.37 -11.90 -13.73
C MET A 1 -24.49 -10.58 -13.02
N ASP A 2 -24.09 -10.51 -11.75
CA ASP A 2 -24.14 -9.26 -11.02
C ASP A 2 -23.11 -8.32 -11.64
N ILE A 3 -23.58 -7.16 -12.10
CA ILE A 3 -22.71 -6.12 -12.68
C ILE A 3 -21.99 -5.50 -11.49
N LEU A 4 -20.67 -5.72 -11.41
CA LEU A 4 -19.84 -5.04 -10.42
C LEU A 4 -19.89 -3.52 -10.71
N PRO A 5 -19.89 -2.66 -9.67
CA PRO A 5 -19.81 -1.23 -9.86
C PRO A 5 -18.53 -0.84 -10.60
N ASP A 6 -18.61 0.23 -11.40
CA ASP A 6 -17.46 0.75 -12.12
C ASP A 6 -16.34 1.17 -11.14
N PRO A 7 -15.06 1.00 -11.53
CA PRO A 7 -13.94 1.49 -10.74
C PRO A 7 -14.02 2.99 -10.51
N VAL A 8 -13.78 3.42 -9.27
CA VAL A 8 -13.68 4.84 -8.93
C VAL A 8 -12.22 5.25 -8.93
N THR A 9 -11.87 6.21 -9.78
CA THR A 9 -10.50 6.74 -9.88
C THR A 9 -10.42 8.18 -9.41
N PHE A 10 -9.36 8.54 -8.70
CA PHE A 10 -9.07 9.91 -8.26
C PHE A 10 -7.57 10.09 -8.02
N GLU A 11 -7.14 11.28 -7.59
CA GLU A 11 -5.75 11.56 -7.21
C GLU A 11 -5.70 11.94 -5.74
N ALA A 12 -4.70 11.43 -5.01
CA ALA A 12 -4.39 11.82 -3.64
C ALA A 12 -2.88 11.87 -3.43
N SER A 13 -2.39 12.91 -2.75
CA SER A 13 -0.96 13.10 -2.48
C SER A 13 -0.07 13.05 -3.74
N GLY A 14 -0.61 13.48 -4.90
CA GLY A 14 0.06 13.44 -6.19
C GLY A 14 0.14 12.06 -6.83
N LEU A 15 -0.57 11.06 -6.29
CA LEU A 15 -0.58 9.69 -6.78
C LEU A 15 -1.99 9.31 -7.29
N PRO A 16 -2.09 8.65 -8.46
CA PRO A 16 -3.34 8.06 -8.92
C PRO A 16 -3.84 6.96 -7.97
N CYS A 17 -5.12 7.02 -7.65
CA CYS A 17 -5.83 6.11 -6.76
C CYS A 17 -6.98 5.43 -7.51
N VAL A 18 -7.26 4.17 -7.17
CA VAL A 18 -8.41 3.42 -7.69
C VAL A 18 -9.07 2.59 -6.60
N ILE A 19 -10.40 2.59 -6.59
CA ILE A 19 -11.25 1.75 -5.75
C ILE A 19 -12.05 0.83 -6.66
N ILE A 20 -12.00 -0.48 -6.39
CA ILE A 20 -12.66 -1.51 -7.20
C ILE A 20 -13.44 -2.45 -6.28
N MET A 21 -14.68 -2.78 -6.62
CA MET A 21 -15.36 -3.90 -5.96
C MET A 21 -14.87 -5.21 -6.58
N THR A 22 -14.30 -6.09 -5.75
CA THR A 22 -13.84 -7.41 -6.18
C THR A 22 -15.01 -8.40 -6.31
N ILE A 23 -14.82 -9.48 -7.06
CA ILE A 23 -15.81 -10.57 -7.22
C ILE A 23 -16.23 -11.16 -5.86
N ALA A 24 -15.33 -11.16 -4.88
CA ALA A 24 -15.61 -11.65 -3.53
C ALA A 24 -16.46 -10.69 -2.68
N GLY A 25 -16.94 -9.58 -3.23
CA GLY A 25 -17.71 -8.57 -2.51
C GLY A 25 -16.86 -7.81 -1.49
N ARG A 26 -15.59 -7.52 -1.82
CA ARG A 26 -14.69 -6.68 -1.01
C ARG A 26 -14.22 -5.49 -1.81
N TRP A 27 -14.00 -4.37 -1.17
CA TRP A 27 -13.32 -3.24 -1.79
C TRP A 27 -11.82 -3.52 -1.89
N LEU A 28 -11.24 -3.27 -3.06
CA LEU A 28 -9.81 -3.19 -3.31
C LEU A 28 -9.46 -1.73 -3.54
N ALA A 29 -8.66 -1.16 -2.64
CA ALA A 29 -8.19 0.22 -2.69
C ALA A 29 -6.69 0.22 -3.03
N CYS A 30 -6.32 0.88 -4.12
CA CYS A 30 -4.97 0.83 -4.68
C CYS A 30 -4.43 2.22 -5.02
N VAL A 31 -3.11 2.37 -4.87
CA VAL A 31 -2.33 3.54 -5.28
C VAL A 31 -1.34 3.13 -6.35
N GLU A 32 -1.22 3.95 -7.40
CA GLU A 32 -0.26 3.74 -8.48
C GLU A 32 1.13 4.12 -8.02
N ILE A 33 2.09 3.26 -8.34
CA ILE A 33 3.50 3.46 -8.08
C ILE A 33 4.17 3.81 -9.40
N THR A 34 4.68 5.04 -9.49
CA THR A 34 5.42 5.50 -10.68
C THR A 34 6.79 4.84 -10.76
N ARG A 35 7.46 4.93 -11.93
CA ARG A 35 8.77 4.31 -12.16
C ARG A 35 9.87 4.88 -11.26
N GLU A 36 9.72 6.13 -10.85
CA GLU A 36 10.66 6.89 -10.04
C GLU A 36 10.50 6.62 -8.54
N HIS A 37 9.44 5.91 -8.15
CA HIS A 37 9.15 5.57 -6.77
C HIS A 37 10.04 4.42 -6.29
N ALA A 38 10.60 4.50 -5.08
CA ALA A 38 11.49 3.48 -4.51
C ALA A 38 10.88 2.06 -4.49
N LEU A 39 9.56 2.00 -4.35
CA LEU A 39 8.77 0.75 -4.34
C LEU A 39 8.31 0.26 -5.72
N TYR A 40 8.71 0.90 -6.82
CA TYR A 40 8.30 0.47 -8.17
C TYR A 40 8.70 -0.97 -8.46
N ARG A 41 7.73 -1.80 -8.86
CA ARG A 41 7.91 -3.25 -9.11
C ARG A 41 8.55 -4.00 -7.93
N ARG A 42 8.46 -3.47 -6.71
CA ARG A 42 8.87 -4.15 -5.49
C ARG A 42 7.69 -4.87 -4.87
N ARG A 43 7.98 -6.00 -4.23
CA ARG A 43 7.02 -6.70 -3.37
C ARG A 43 6.93 -5.98 -2.04
N ARG A 44 5.83 -6.23 -1.31
CA ARG A 44 5.59 -5.64 0.02
C ARG A 44 6.65 -6.03 1.07
N GLU A 45 7.35 -7.15 0.89
CA GLU A 45 8.37 -7.65 1.82
C GLU A 45 9.73 -6.94 1.72
N VAL A 46 9.84 -5.89 0.88
CA VAL A 46 11.07 -5.08 0.80
C VAL A 46 11.27 -4.29 2.09
N GLU A 47 12.52 -4.24 2.57
CA GLU A 47 12.87 -3.37 3.69
C GLU A 47 13.33 -2.01 3.17
N VAL A 48 12.89 -0.95 3.83
CA VAL A 48 13.30 0.42 3.54
C VAL A 48 13.68 1.14 4.84
N ALA A 49 14.57 2.12 4.73
CA ALA A 49 14.84 3.04 5.81
C ALA A 49 13.61 3.92 6.05
N VAL A 50 13.16 4.01 7.31
CA VAL A 50 12.05 4.90 7.73
C VAL A 50 12.41 6.35 7.38
N PRO A 51 11.63 7.05 6.53
CA PRO A 51 11.84 8.46 6.27
C PRO A 51 11.47 9.32 7.47
N ASP A 52 12.13 10.48 7.62
CA ASP A 52 11.84 11.44 8.70
C ASP A 52 10.35 11.83 8.76
N ALA A 53 9.67 11.89 7.62
CA ALA A 53 8.25 12.20 7.53
C ALA A 53 7.33 11.20 8.25
N LEU A 54 7.81 9.97 8.49
CA LEU A 54 7.08 8.90 9.19
C LEU A 54 7.60 8.65 10.61
N ALA A 55 8.70 9.29 11.00
CA ALA A 55 9.28 9.11 12.32
C ALA A 55 8.32 9.61 13.41
N GLY A 56 8.22 8.86 14.52
CA GLY A 56 7.33 9.18 15.63
C GLY A 56 5.90 8.68 15.46
N LEU A 57 5.53 8.06 14.34
CA LEU A 57 4.22 7.42 14.18
C LEU A 57 4.17 6.10 14.95
N ASP A 58 3.02 5.84 15.57
CA ASP A 58 2.74 4.59 16.27
C ASP A 58 2.49 3.45 15.28
N VAL A 59 3.01 2.26 15.58
CA VAL A 59 2.71 1.04 14.83
C VAL A 59 1.55 0.31 15.52
N THR A 60 0.44 0.16 14.80
CA THR A 60 -0.78 -0.49 15.30
C THR A 60 -0.97 -1.85 14.65
N LEU A 61 -1.29 -2.87 15.46
CA LEU A 61 -1.45 -4.25 14.98
C LEU A 61 -2.60 -4.39 13.98
N GLU A 62 -3.63 -3.56 14.09
CA GLU A 62 -4.79 -3.57 13.19
C GLU A 62 -4.44 -3.11 11.77
N ARG A 63 -3.32 -2.40 11.61
CA ARG A 63 -2.89 -1.79 10.34
C ARG A 63 -1.66 -2.45 9.72
N VAL A 64 -1.11 -3.47 10.38
CA VAL A 64 -0.02 -4.31 9.87
C VAL A 64 -0.61 -5.55 9.21
N ALA A 65 0.00 -6.02 8.12
CA ALA A 65 -0.44 -7.26 7.51
C ALA A 65 -0.21 -8.43 8.47
N TYR A 66 -1.18 -9.34 8.60
CA TYR A 66 -1.07 -10.49 9.50
C TYR A 66 0.21 -11.32 9.25
N ALA A 67 0.66 -11.38 8.00
CA ALA A 67 1.91 -12.04 7.60
C ALA A 67 3.14 -11.46 8.33
N ASP A 68 3.14 -10.16 8.63
CA ASP A 68 4.27 -9.45 9.22
C ASP A 68 4.25 -9.47 10.76
N ILE A 69 3.08 -9.70 11.37
CA ILE A 69 2.92 -9.77 12.84
C ILE A 69 3.78 -10.89 13.46
N SER A 70 3.94 -12.01 12.75
CA SER A 70 4.69 -13.16 13.23
C SER A 70 6.21 -13.07 12.99
N ALA A 71 6.65 -12.18 12.10
CA ALA A 71 8.02 -12.15 11.58
C ALA A 71 8.96 -11.22 12.38
N ALA A 72 8.44 -10.25 13.14
CA ALA A 72 9.27 -9.28 13.84
C ALA A 72 8.64 -8.80 15.17
N LYS A 73 9.48 -8.40 16.12
CA LYS A 73 9.06 -7.48 17.19
C LYS A 73 8.76 -6.13 16.54
N LEU A 74 7.50 -5.91 16.18
CA LEU A 74 7.04 -4.62 15.66
C LEU A 74 7.44 -3.53 16.67
N PRO A 75 8.19 -2.49 16.25
CA PRO A 75 8.51 -1.40 17.16
C PRO A 75 7.21 -0.68 17.52
N ALA A 76 7.10 -0.17 18.75
CA ALA A 76 5.91 0.58 19.15
C ALA A 76 5.77 1.90 18.37
N VAL A 77 6.92 2.51 18.04
CA VAL A 77 7.03 3.80 17.33
C VAL A 77 8.08 3.68 16.23
N LEU A 78 7.88 4.37 15.12
CA LEU A 78 8.84 4.41 14.02
C LEU A 78 10.04 5.33 14.35
N ASP A 79 11.24 4.76 14.36
CA ASP A 79 12.50 5.49 14.50
C ASP A 79 13.06 5.85 13.12
N SER A 80 13.42 7.11 12.89
CA SER A 80 14.01 7.55 11.62
C SER A 80 15.26 6.74 11.27
N GLY A 81 15.35 6.34 9.99
CA GLY A 81 16.46 5.56 9.46
C GLY A 81 16.46 4.07 9.85
N ALA A 82 15.56 3.62 10.72
CA ALA A 82 15.41 2.20 11.02
C ALA A 82 15.04 1.41 9.74
N SER A 83 15.62 0.22 9.57
CA SER A 83 15.25 -0.68 8.46
C SER A 83 14.01 -1.46 8.85
N LEU A 84 12.90 -1.26 8.13
CA LEU A 84 11.65 -1.96 8.37
C LEU A 84 10.99 -2.40 7.05
N PRO A 85 10.24 -3.52 7.05
CA PRO A 85 9.35 -3.88 5.95
C PRO A 85 8.45 -2.71 5.54
N ALA A 86 8.38 -2.42 4.23
CA ALA A 86 7.53 -1.36 3.69
C ALA A 86 6.04 -1.56 4.04
N SER A 87 5.61 -2.81 4.21
CA SER A 87 4.26 -3.15 4.66
C SER A 87 3.92 -2.66 6.08
N ILE A 88 4.90 -2.45 6.95
CA ILE A 88 4.71 -1.88 8.29
C ILE A 88 4.58 -0.34 8.20
N LEU A 89 5.33 0.29 7.29
CA LEU A 89 5.32 1.75 7.12
C LEU A 89 4.05 2.24 6.42
N LEU A 90 3.46 1.40 5.59
CA LEU A 90 2.24 1.67 4.84
C LEU A 90 1.01 1.17 5.64
N ALA A 91 0.81 1.75 6.82
CA ALA A 91 -0.26 1.40 7.76
C ALA A 91 -1.67 1.53 7.14
N CYS A 92 -2.28 0.40 6.81
CA CYS A 92 -3.64 0.32 6.23
C CYS A 92 -4.42 -0.85 6.84
N PRO A 93 -5.77 -0.83 6.84
CA PRO A 93 -6.57 -1.90 7.42
C PRO A 93 -6.19 -3.29 6.89
N GLY A 94 -5.71 -4.17 7.77
CA GLY A 94 -5.25 -5.53 7.41
C GLY A 94 -3.94 -5.58 6.60
N GLY A 95 -3.25 -4.44 6.45
CA GLY A 95 -1.99 -4.27 5.76
C GLY A 95 -2.06 -4.38 4.24
N ILE A 96 -0.89 -4.26 3.58
CA ILE A 96 -0.80 -4.41 2.12
C ILE A 96 -1.16 -5.83 1.74
N MET A 97 -2.22 -5.98 0.95
CA MET A 97 -2.71 -7.28 0.46
C MET A 97 -2.55 -7.45 -1.05
N TYR A 98 -2.11 -6.40 -1.75
CA TYR A 98 -1.96 -6.39 -3.19
C TYR A 98 -0.71 -5.62 -3.63
N THR A 99 0.12 -6.22 -4.48
CA THR A 99 1.22 -5.57 -5.20
C THR A 99 1.28 -6.13 -6.61
N GLY A 100 1.10 -5.33 -7.64
CA GLY A 100 1.05 -5.85 -9.00
C GLY A 100 0.53 -4.89 -10.05
N VAL A 101 0.35 -5.40 -11.27
CA VAL A 101 -0.35 -4.67 -12.33
C VAL A 101 -1.85 -4.79 -12.08
N ALA A 102 -2.54 -3.67 -11.91
CA ALA A 102 -3.97 -3.64 -11.65
C ALA A 102 -4.75 -4.39 -12.74
N TYR A 103 -5.82 -5.07 -12.31
CA TYR A 103 -6.77 -5.75 -13.18
C TYR A 103 -7.59 -4.78 -14.05
N ASP A 104 -7.47 -3.47 -13.86
CA ASP A 104 -8.22 -2.43 -14.58
C ASP A 104 -7.83 -2.29 -16.05
N GLY A 105 -6.93 -3.15 -16.55
CA GLY A 105 -6.56 -3.24 -17.95
C GLY A 105 -5.64 -2.12 -18.41
N ARG A 106 -5.06 -1.32 -17.50
CA ARG A 106 -4.07 -0.29 -17.86
C ARG A 106 -2.66 -0.91 -17.89
N PRO A 107 -2.10 -1.23 -19.07
CA PRO A 107 -0.80 -1.87 -19.17
C PRO A 107 0.32 -0.97 -18.61
N GLY A 108 1.32 -1.60 -18.00
CA GLY A 108 2.57 -0.94 -17.58
C GLY A 108 2.54 -0.21 -16.24
N LYS A 109 1.41 -0.21 -15.53
CA LYS A 109 1.27 0.43 -14.20
C LYS A 109 1.48 -0.57 -13.07
N TRP A 110 2.25 -0.19 -12.06
CA TRP A 110 2.43 -0.97 -10.84
C TRP A 110 1.60 -0.36 -9.72
N TRP A 111 0.95 -1.18 -8.92
CA TRP A 111 0.02 -0.75 -7.89
C TRP A 111 0.31 -1.46 -6.59
N ILE A 112 0.05 -0.77 -5.49
CA ILE A 112 0.05 -1.32 -4.13
C ILE A 112 -1.31 -1.01 -3.52
N GLY A 113 -1.91 -1.98 -2.84
CA GLY A 113 -3.24 -1.81 -2.26
C GLY A 113 -3.58 -2.76 -1.13
N PHE A 114 -4.74 -2.52 -0.56
CA PHE A 114 -5.30 -3.26 0.57
C PHE A 114 -6.79 -3.54 0.32
N ASN A 115 -7.33 -4.48 1.07
CA ASN A 115 -8.75 -4.83 0.99
C ASN A 115 -9.51 -4.21 2.16
N MET A 116 -10.74 -3.78 1.90
CA MET A 116 -11.72 -3.44 2.93
C MET A 116 -12.98 -4.31 2.82
N PRO A 117 -13.71 -4.52 3.93
CA PRO A 117 -14.99 -5.22 3.90
C PRO A 117 -15.98 -4.59 2.90
N GLY A 118 -16.80 -5.40 2.23
CA GLY A 118 -17.72 -4.88 1.20
C GLY A 118 -18.85 -4.01 1.74
N GLU A 119 -19.15 -4.15 3.02
CA GLU A 119 -20.12 -3.36 3.77
C GLU A 119 -19.58 -1.98 4.18
N THR A 120 -18.28 -1.74 4.06
CA THR A 120 -17.68 -0.42 4.26
C THR A 120 -18.24 0.56 3.24
N SER A 121 -18.60 1.77 3.68
CA SER A 121 -19.08 2.79 2.77
C SER A 121 -17.98 3.26 1.82
N HIS A 122 -18.39 3.73 0.63
CA HIS A 122 -17.43 4.22 -0.36
C HIS A 122 -16.58 5.41 0.16
N ASP A 123 -17.17 6.29 0.96
CA ASP A 123 -16.45 7.44 1.54
C ASP A 123 -15.40 7.01 2.56
N GLU A 124 -15.70 6.00 3.39
CA GLU A 124 -14.72 5.42 4.32
C GLU A 124 -13.54 4.78 3.57
N VAL A 125 -13.82 4.02 2.50
CA VAL A 125 -12.76 3.43 1.65
C VAL A 125 -11.90 4.51 1.02
N ARG A 126 -12.51 5.60 0.56
CA ARG A 126 -11.81 6.73 -0.02
C ARG A 126 -10.88 7.41 1.00
N VAL A 127 -11.37 7.70 2.21
CA VAL A 127 -10.56 8.33 3.27
C VAL A 127 -9.37 7.46 3.63
N GLU A 128 -9.56 6.15 3.78
CA GLU A 128 -8.47 5.22 4.05
C GLU A 128 -7.45 5.17 2.90
N LEU A 129 -7.91 5.23 1.65
CA LEU A 129 -7.04 5.28 0.48
C LEU A 129 -6.27 6.61 0.38
N GLU A 130 -6.87 7.74 0.76
CA GLU A 130 -6.19 9.05 0.81
C GLU A 130 -5.07 9.05 1.86
N HIS A 131 -5.32 8.50 3.05
CA HIS A 131 -4.28 8.31 4.07
C HIS A 131 -3.17 7.39 3.59
N PHE A 132 -3.54 6.26 2.99
CA PHE A 132 -2.58 5.31 2.44
C PHE A 132 -1.72 5.94 1.33
N ALA A 133 -2.32 6.73 0.43
CA ALA A 133 -1.60 7.45 -0.61
C ALA A 133 -0.58 8.45 -0.04
N ALA A 134 -0.92 9.13 1.07
CA ALA A 134 0.05 10.00 1.76
C ALA A 134 1.25 9.23 2.31
N LEU A 135 1.03 8.05 2.90
CA LEU A 135 2.11 7.18 3.38
C LEU A 135 2.97 6.66 2.23
N VAL A 136 2.35 6.24 1.12
CA VAL A 136 3.07 5.83 -0.10
C VAL A 136 3.92 6.98 -0.63
N ALA A 137 3.35 8.18 -0.77
CA ALA A 137 4.09 9.35 -1.25
C ALA A 137 5.30 9.69 -0.35
N ALA A 138 5.17 9.52 0.97
CA ALA A 138 6.30 9.71 1.90
C ALA A 138 7.45 8.72 1.68
N LEU A 139 7.16 7.53 1.12
CA LEU A 139 8.16 6.52 0.78
C LEU A 139 8.74 6.67 -0.63
N ALA A 140 8.34 7.68 -1.41
CA ALA A 140 8.71 7.80 -2.82
C ALA A 140 10.22 7.76 -3.06
N GLN A 141 11.02 8.30 -2.13
CA GLN A 141 12.48 8.35 -2.20
C GLN A 141 13.15 7.60 -1.03
N ALA A 142 12.43 6.69 -0.37
CA ALA A 142 13.01 5.90 0.70
C ALA A 142 14.17 5.03 0.20
N THR A 143 15.22 4.89 1.01
CA THR A 143 16.34 4.01 0.68
C THR A 143 15.94 2.57 0.91
N VAL A 144 16.01 1.73 -0.13
CA VAL A 144 15.82 0.28 0.00
C VAL A 144 17.04 -0.33 0.69
N THR A 145 16.81 -0.97 1.84
CA THR A 145 17.86 -1.51 2.72
C THR A 145 17.93 -3.04 2.68
N GLY A 146 16.89 -3.72 2.18
CA GLY A 146 16.87 -5.18 2.09
C GLY A 146 15.64 -5.76 1.37
N GLY A 147 15.56 -7.09 1.33
CA GLY A 147 14.42 -7.82 0.76
C GLY A 147 14.59 -8.26 -0.70
N PRO A 148 13.52 -8.79 -1.32
CA PRO A 148 13.58 -9.37 -2.66
C PRO A 148 13.88 -8.33 -3.75
N ALA A 149 14.56 -8.77 -4.81
CA ALA A 149 14.81 -7.95 -5.98
C ALA A 149 13.50 -7.48 -6.65
N ALA A 150 13.58 -6.38 -7.40
CA ALA A 150 12.45 -5.89 -8.18
C ALA A 150 11.99 -6.96 -9.19
N ALA A 151 10.69 -7.02 -9.44
CA ALA A 151 10.14 -7.85 -10.51
C ALA A 151 10.68 -7.36 -11.87
N PRO A 152 11.00 -8.28 -12.80
CA PRO A 152 11.60 -7.93 -14.08
C PRO A 152 10.71 -7.00 -14.91
N GLU A 153 11.34 -6.25 -15.83
CA GLU A 153 10.66 -5.48 -16.86
C GLU A 153 10.00 -6.41 -17.89
N VAL A 154 8.81 -6.91 -17.58
CA VAL A 154 7.85 -7.43 -18.58
C VAL A 154 7.24 -6.26 -19.34
#